data_AF-A0A7X9AK50-F1
#
_entry.id   AF-A0A7X9AK50-F1
#
_cell.length_a   1.000
_cell.length_b   1.000
_cell.length_c   1.000
_cell.angle_alpha   90.00
_cell.angle_beta   90.00
_cell.angle_gamma   90.00
#
_symmetry.space_group_name_H-M   'P 1'
#
loop_
_entity.id
_entity.type
_entity.pdbx_description
1 polymer ?
#
loop_
_entity_poly.entity_id
_entity_poly.type
_entity_poly.pdbx_seq_one_letter_code
_entity_poly.pdbx_strand_id
1 'polypeptide(L)'
;ETLLILAMGLVAFVFDTAGGVMFAKFLNLFRKKGDKFNPMIGAAGISAFPMSARVIQKIAQKEDPTNFVLMQAVSANVSGQLGSIVAGGLVLALVPMLVR
;
A
#
# COMPACT_ATOMS: atom_id res chain seq x y z
N GLU A 1 0.60 -7.15 26.87
CA GLU A 1 -0.27 -7.01 25.69
C GLU A 1 0.17 -5.86 24.77
N THR A 2 0.34 -4.64 25.28
CA THR A 2 0.72 -3.45 24.48
C THR A 2 1.94 -3.64 23.59
N LEU A 3 3.03 -4.24 24.12
CA LEU A 3 4.24 -4.49 23.33
C LEU A 3 4.00 -5.43 22.16
N LEU A 4 3.12 -6.44 22.36
CA LEU A 4 2.76 -7.40 21.33
C LEU A 4 1.88 -6.74 20.26
N ILE A 5 0.96 -5.86 20.63
CA ILE A 5 0.17 -5.06 19.68
C ILE A 5 1.07 -4.17 18.82
N LEU A 6 2.05 -3.48 19.43
CA LEU A 6 3.01 -2.66 18.71
C LEU A 6 3.86 -3.48 17.73
N ALA A 7 4.35 -4.64 18.17
CA ALA A 7 5.12 -5.55 17.32
C ALA A 7 4.29 -6.09 16.14
N MET A 8 3.04 -6.51 16.39
CA MET A 8 2.15 -6.96 15.32
C MET A 8 1.82 -5.83 14.33
N GLY A 9 1.62 -4.60 14.82
CA GLY A 9 1.41 -3.44 13.96
C GLY A 9 2.59 -3.15 13.04
N LEU A 10 3.82 -3.24 13.57
CA LEU A 10 5.04 -3.10 12.76
C LEU A 10 5.12 -4.20 11.68
N VAL A 11 4.88 -5.45 12.06
CA VAL A 11 4.87 -6.58 11.13
C VAL A 11 3.81 -6.38 10.05
N ALA A 12 2.60 -5.94 10.43
CA ALA A 12 1.52 -5.64 9.49
C ALA A 12 1.92 -4.58 8.46
N PHE A 13 2.56 -3.47 8.89
CA PHE A 13 3.05 -2.45 7.95
C PHE A 13 4.12 -2.96 6.99
N VAL A 14 5.03 -3.84 7.47
CA VAL A 14 6.04 -4.45 6.61
C VAL A 14 5.38 -5.33 5.54
N PHE A 15 4.40 -6.15 5.93
CA PHE A 15 3.66 -6.99 5.00
C PHE A 15 2.82 -6.19 4.02
N ASP A 16 2.18 -5.10 4.45
CA ASP A 16 1.40 -4.20 3.58
C ASP A 16 2.31 -3.56 2.51
N THR A 17 3.46 -3.01 2.94
CA THR A 17 4.46 -2.43 2.02
C THR A 17 4.99 -3.48 1.03
N ALA A 18 5.44 -4.63 1.54
CA ALA A 18 6.02 -5.68 0.71
C ALA A 18 4.98 -6.28 -0.25
N GLY A 19 3.75 -6.50 0.25
CA GLY A 19 2.61 -6.98 -0.53
C GLY A 19 2.28 -6.05 -1.69
N GLY A 20 2.19 -4.73 -1.43
CA GLY A 20 1.94 -3.73 -2.47
C GLY A 20 3.02 -3.71 -3.56
N VAL A 21 4.31 -3.78 -3.18
CA VAL A 21 5.42 -3.85 -4.13
C VAL A 21 5.40 -5.14 -4.95
N MET A 22 5.19 -6.29 -4.29
CA MET A 22 5.11 -7.59 -4.97
C MET A 22 3.93 -7.63 -5.94
N PHE A 23 2.78 -7.08 -5.54
CA PHE A 23 1.61 -6.99 -6.41
C PHE A 23 1.86 -6.10 -7.62
N ALA A 24 2.50 -4.94 -7.45
CA ALA A 24 2.90 -4.10 -8.58
C ALA A 24 3.86 -4.81 -9.54
N LYS A 25 4.82 -5.58 -9.01
CA LYS A 25 5.72 -6.42 -9.82
C LYS A 25 4.97 -7.54 -10.54
N PHE A 26 4.00 -8.16 -9.89
CA PHE A 26 3.14 -9.17 -10.49
C PHE A 26 2.32 -8.61 -11.65
N LEU A 27 1.70 -7.44 -11.47
CA LEU A 27 0.98 -6.74 -12.55
C LEU A 27 1.90 -6.43 -13.75
N ASN A 28 3.16 -6.09 -13.49
CA ASN A 28 4.14 -5.83 -14.55
C ASN A 28 4.53 -7.06 -15.39
N LEU A 29 4.20 -8.29 -14.94
CA LEU A 29 4.42 -9.50 -15.74
C LEU A 29 3.45 -9.58 -16.93
N PHE A 30 2.24 -9.04 -16.79
CA PHE A 30 1.20 -9.06 -17.83
C PHE A 30 1.24 -7.82 -18.73
N ARG A 31 2.08 -6.83 -18.41
CA ARG A 31 2.17 -5.57 -19.16
C ARG A 31 3.30 -5.59 -20.19
N LYS A 32 3.09 -4.86 -21.29
CA LYS A 32 4.10 -4.69 -22.34
C LYS A 32 5.32 -3.96 -21.78
N LYS A 33 6.52 -4.24 -22.34
CA LYS A 33 7.80 -3.73 -21.81
C LYS A 33 7.87 -2.21 -21.68
N GLY A 34 7.19 -1.44 -22.54
CA GLY A 34 7.18 0.03 -22.51
C GLY A 34 6.13 0.66 -21.59
N ASP A 35 5.27 -0.12 -20.97
CA ASP A 35 4.13 0.36 -20.18
C ASP A 35 4.11 -0.31 -18.79
N LYS A 36 5.28 -0.44 -18.16
CA LYS A 36 5.40 -1.03 -16.83
C LYS A 36 5.19 0.04 -15.75
N PHE A 37 4.49 -0.32 -14.69
CA PHE A 37 4.36 0.52 -13.50
C PHE A 37 5.66 0.54 -12.71
N ASN A 38 5.96 1.68 -12.08
CA ASN A 38 7.03 1.77 -11.10
C ASN A 38 6.61 1.00 -9.82
N PRO A 39 7.31 -0.08 -9.42
CA PRO A 39 6.93 -0.86 -8.24
C PRO A 39 6.91 -0.05 -6.93
N MET A 40 7.61 1.09 -6.86
CA MET A 40 7.56 1.98 -5.71
C MET A 40 6.15 2.56 -5.48
N ILE A 41 5.35 2.72 -6.54
CA ILE A 41 3.94 3.14 -6.43
C ILE A 41 3.13 2.08 -5.67
N GLY A 42 3.46 0.80 -5.81
CA GLY A 42 2.83 -0.28 -5.05
C GLY A 42 3.00 -0.15 -3.54
N ALA A 43 4.18 0.30 -3.07
CA ALA A 43 4.42 0.60 -1.66
C ALA A 43 3.60 1.79 -1.14
N ALA A 44 3.13 2.68 -2.02
CA ALA A 44 2.28 3.81 -1.63
C ALA A 44 0.87 3.40 -1.21
N GLY A 45 0.48 2.13 -1.44
CA GLY A 45 -0.84 1.57 -1.16
C GLY A 45 -1.23 1.51 0.33
N ILE A 46 -0.30 1.77 1.24
CA ILE A 46 -0.59 1.83 2.69
C ILE A 46 -1.55 2.99 2.98
N SER A 47 -2.53 2.79 3.87
CA SER A 47 -3.57 3.78 4.23
C SER A 47 -3.09 4.97 5.09
N ALA A 48 -1.89 5.48 4.83
CA ALA A 48 -1.27 6.61 5.52
C ALA A 48 -1.30 7.87 4.64
N PHE A 49 -2.48 8.43 4.43
CA PHE A 49 -2.69 9.57 3.52
C PHE A 49 -2.35 10.93 4.15
N PRO A 50 -1.72 11.87 3.43
CA PRO A 50 -1.05 11.72 2.12
C PRO A 50 0.44 11.31 2.24
N MET A 51 0.88 10.94 3.44
CA MET A 51 2.30 10.80 3.77
C MET A 51 3.01 9.66 3.05
N SER A 52 2.38 8.49 2.90
CA SER A 52 3.03 7.36 2.21
C SER A 52 3.32 7.68 0.74
N ALA A 53 2.41 8.36 0.03
CA ALA A 53 2.66 8.87 -1.32
C ALA A 53 3.84 9.87 -1.38
N ARG A 54 3.96 10.76 -0.38
CA ARG A 54 5.09 11.72 -0.29
C ARG A 54 6.42 11.03 0.02
N VAL A 55 6.42 9.99 0.85
CA VAL A 55 7.62 9.19 1.14
C VAL A 55 8.10 8.50 -0.13
N ILE A 56 7.19 7.90 -0.91
CA ILE A 56 7.52 7.29 -2.20
C ILE A 56 8.05 8.33 -3.19
N GLN A 57 7.44 9.51 -3.30
CA GLN A 57 7.97 10.58 -4.13
C GLN A 57 9.39 10.99 -3.72
N LYS A 58 9.65 11.10 -2.41
CA LYS A 58 10.98 11.45 -1.88
C LYS A 58 12.03 10.37 -2.20
N ILE A 59 11.67 9.09 -2.16
CA ILE A 59 12.57 8.00 -2.52
C ILE A 59 12.80 8.00 -4.04
N ALA A 60 11.74 8.17 -4.84
CA ALA A 60 11.85 8.24 -6.29
C ALA A 60 12.76 9.39 -6.76
N GLN A 61 12.64 10.58 -6.15
CA GLN A 61 13.50 11.73 -6.45
C GLN A 61 14.96 11.55 -6.03
N LYS A 62 15.22 10.71 -5.02
CA LYS A 62 16.59 10.39 -4.61
C LYS A 62 17.28 9.48 -5.63
N GLU A 63 16.53 8.56 -6.24
CA GLU A 63 17.03 7.66 -7.29
C GLU A 63 17.13 8.39 -8.63
N ASP A 64 16.12 9.19 -8.98
CA ASP A 64 16.08 10.00 -10.20
C ASP A 64 15.32 11.32 -9.94
N PRO A 65 16.01 12.48 -9.94
CA PRO A 65 15.40 13.79 -9.69
C PRO A 65 14.28 14.17 -10.67
N THR A 66 14.23 13.55 -11.85
CA THR A 66 13.21 13.81 -12.88
C THR A 66 12.00 12.90 -12.77
N ASN A 67 12.04 11.90 -11.88
CA ASN A 67 10.99 10.90 -11.71
C ASN A 67 9.92 11.37 -10.72
N PHE A 68 8.86 11.99 -11.24
CA PHE A 68 7.71 12.44 -10.46
C PHE A 68 6.58 11.41 -10.47
N VAL A 69 6.47 10.65 -9.39
CA VAL A 69 5.46 9.60 -9.19
C VAL A 69 4.35 9.99 -8.21
N LEU A 70 4.38 11.20 -7.64
CA LEU A 70 3.47 11.62 -6.58
C LEU A 70 2.00 11.48 -6.96
N MET A 71 1.61 11.87 -8.17
CA MET A 71 0.21 11.82 -8.60
C MET A 71 -0.32 10.38 -8.67
N GLN A 72 0.52 9.46 -9.15
CA GLN A 72 0.21 8.04 -9.24
C GLN A 72 0.30 7.36 -7.86
N ALA A 73 1.23 7.80 -7.01
CA ALA A 73 1.35 7.31 -5.64
C ALA A 73 0.16 7.74 -4.77
N VAL A 74 -0.40 8.93 -5.01
CA VAL A 74 -1.60 9.42 -4.33
C VAL A 74 -2.81 8.54 -4.67
N SER A 75 -2.99 8.12 -5.93
CA SER A 75 -4.11 7.23 -6.28
C SER A 75 -3.97 5.85 -5.64
N ALA A 76 -2.76 5.29 -5.62
CA ALA A 76 -2.48 4.05 -4.89
C ALA A 76 -2.80 4.21 -3.38
N ASN A 77 -2.42 5.32 -2.77
CA ASN A 77 -2.69 5.58 -1.36
C ASN A 77 -4.18 5.72 -1.02
N VAL A 78 -4.94 6.39 -1.89
CA VAL A 78 -6.42 6.46 -1.77
C VAL A 78 -7.04 5.07 -1.89
N SER A 79 -6.56 4.23 -2.82
CA SER A 79 -7.05 2.86 -2.95
C SER A 79 -6.84 2.02 -1.68
N GLY A 80 -5.71 2.23 -0.99
CA GLY A 80 -5.41 1.61 0.30
C GLY A 80 -6.43 1.95 1.39
N GLN A 81 -6.77 3.23 1.53
CA GLN A 81 -7.78 3.68 2.48
C GLN A 81 -9.15 3.05 2.20
N LEU A 82 -9.57 2.97 0.94
CA LEU A 82 -10.81 2.31 0.56
C LEU A 82 -10.76 0.81 0.91
N GLY A 83 -9.64 0.14 0.64
CA GLY A 83 -9.43 -1.27 1.00
C GLY A 83 -9.59 -1.51 2.51
N SER A 84 -8.99 -0.64 3.34
CA SER A 84 -9.11 -0.72 4.81
C SER A 84 -10.56 -0.54 5.29
N ILE A 85 -11.31 0.38 4.69
CA ILE A 85 -12.74 0.59 5.03
C ILE A 85 -13.56 -0.66 4.66
N VAL A 86 -13.33 -1.24 3.48
CA VAL A 86 -14.03 -2.46 3.04
C VAL A 86 -13.69 -3.64 3.96
N ALA A 87 -12.42 -3.86 4.27
CA ALA A 87 -11.99 -4.91 5.18
C ALA A 87 -12.57 -4.73 6.59
N GLY A 88 -12.53 -3.52 7.13
CA GLY A 88 -13.14 -3.20 8.42
C GLY A 88 -14.65 -3.43 8.43
N GLY A 89 -15.36 -3.02 7.36
CA GLY A 89 -16.79 -3.26 7.20
C GLY A 89 -17.15 -4.74 7.16
N LEU A 90 -16.36 -5.55 6.45
CA LEU A 90 -16.54 -7.01 6.39
C LEU A 90 -16.32 -7.65 7.76
N VAL A 91 -15.29 -7.24 8.51
CA VAL A 91 -15.04 -7.75 9.86
C VAL A 91 -16.22 -7.43 10.78
N LEU A 92 -16.73 -6.20 10.75
CA LEU A 92 -17.89 -5.81 11.56
C LEU A 92 -19.17 -6.57 11.19
N ALA A 93 -19.35 -6.93 9.91
CA ALA A 93 -20.52 -7.69 9.46
C ALA A 93 -20.42 -9.19 9.77
N LEU A 94 -19.23 -9.79 9.60
CA LEU A 94 -19.03 -11.24 9.65
C LEU A 94 -18.71 -11.75 11.05
N VAL A 95 -17.94 -11.01 11.86
CA VAL A 95 -17.55 -11.48 13.20
C VAL A 95 -18.76 -11.72 14.10
N PRO A 96 -19.77 -10.83 14.19
CA PRO A 96 -20.96 -11.10 15.00
C PRO A 96 -21.79 -12.30 14.50
N MET A 97 -21.69 -12.64 13.22
CA MET A 97 -22.38 -13.79 12.63
C MET A 97 -21.66 -15.10 12.95
N LEU A 98 -20.32 -15.08 13.04
CA LEU A 98 -19.48 -16.25 13.33
C LEU A 98 -19.34 -16.57 14.83
N VAL A 99 -19.53 -15.56 15.69
CA VAL A 99 -19.39 -15.68 17.16
C VAL A 99 -20.73 -15.93 17.87
N ARG A 100 -21.84 -15.90 17.12
CA ARG A 100 -23.15 -16.37 17.58
C ARG A 100 -23.30 -17.86 17.31
#